data_AF-A0AAD2CDI5-F1
#
_entry.id   AF-A0AAD2CDI5-F1
#
_cell.length_a   1.000
_cell.length_b   1.000
_cell.length_c   1.000
_cell.angle_alpha   90.00
_cell.angle_beta   90.00
_cell.angle_gamma   90.00
#
_symmetry.space_group_name_H-M   'P 1'
#
loop_
_entity.id
_entity.type
_entity.pdbx_description
1 polymer ?
#
loop_
_entity_poly.entity_id
_entity_poly.type
_entity_poly.pdbx_seq_one_letter_code
_entity_poly.pdbx_strand_id
1 'polypeptide(L)'
;MLEDWKNLLLGSQQQDGRRQILSLREMCGNMVYERFEIPNCTSTNDAEYSRNYEGTDDYCTREYDMYIPTAACDRKKYGPTNVLPLVFAVHCYGCDAGVMDYMADYAETYSFVLAIPHGIANSFNAQQCCGTALEQNVDDVGFFQAIIEDISSRWMGHSHIVSPNVVYGFGWSNGGYMVVNAAHLFRAIAPVSGYQVYDDPAIGLSSLVEKISHRPIGLFLHHSQDDQNVAITGCCTDPTMPECCCGLSNYADQCQSATSFVDTFGQTVNHCQGEPTQLLEKLYREQRADVTCYQAGSNCWANTTYCIHNHRGHFNRPSLEAAFPMSDEVSDFFARDACENVGGGSWSSEERYCTCDNIVVGDSSYCLNLAWTERYQEPDWANYSIADGGTTSSLGAIALSFVIIVAFLGIFVMAREERKYRHFKAVSTFELSDFSVDPKLDDEDDIFRPRLPIVTRPTLSKHI
;
A
#
# COMPACT_ATOMS: atom_id res chain seq x y z
N MET A 1 24.86 -35.75 -21.01
CA MET A 1 24.71 -36.19 -19.60
C MET A 1 24.92 -35.09 -18.55
N LEU A 2 25.27 -33.84 -18.91
CA LEU A 2 25.24 -32.71 -17.97
C LEU A 2 24.70 -31.40 -18.57
N GLU A 3 24.23 -31.42 -19.81
CA GLU A 3 23.62 -30.26 -20.50
C GLU A 3 22.11 -30.44 -20.76
N ASP A 4 21.65 -31.70 -20.78
CA ASP A 4 20.30 -32.08 -21.22
C ASP A 4 19.15 -31.65 -20.26
N TRP A 5 19.47 -31.19 -19.04
CA TRP A 5 18.47 -30.91 -18.00
C TRP A 5 17.95 -29.46 -17.98
N LYS A 6 18.65 -28.48 -18.57
CA LYS A 6 18.17 -27.08 -18.59
C LYS A 6 16.98 -26.86 -19.51
N ASN A 7 16.83 -27.69 -20.56
CA ASN A 7 15.75 -27.56 -21.55
C ASN A 7 14.44 -28.28 -21.14
N LEU A 8 14.34 -28.79 -19.91
CA LEU A 8 13.19 -29.54 -19.41
C LEU A 8 12.29 -28.76 -18.44
N LEU A 9 12.66 -27.53 -18.06
CA LEU A 9 11.83 -26.62 -17.26
C LEU A 9 11.40 -25.34 -18.01
N LEU A 10 12.08 -24.98 -19.11
CA LEU A 10 11.60 -23.94 -20.04
C LEU A 10 10.47 -24.48 -20.95
N GLY A 11 9.44 -25.03 -20.32
CA GLY A 11 8.27 -25.62 -20.96
C GLY A 11 7.26 -24.58 -21.41
N SER A 12 7.65 -23.69 -22.34
CA SER A 12 6.70 -22.76 -22.96
C SER A 12 5.62 -23.55 -23.72
N GLN A 13 4.40 -23.56 -23.17
CA GLN A 13 3.21 -24.16 -23.78
C GLN A 13 2.70 -23.28 -24.93
N GLN A 14 3.51 -23.14 -25.98
CA GLN A 14 3.16 -22.46 -27.23
C GLN A 14 2.80 -23.49 -28.32
N GLN A 15 2.01 -24.51 -27.97
CA GLN A 15 1.37 -25.38 -28.95
C GLN A 15 0.00 -24.80 -29.37
N ASP A 16 -0.20 -24.67 -30.69
CA ASP A 16 -1.47 -24.32 -31.35
C ASP A 16 -2.18 -23.01 -30.91
N GLY A 17 -1.46 -21.88 -30.97
CA GLY A 17 -2.04 -20.54 -31.20
C GLY A 17 -3.03 -19.99 -30.15
N ARG A 18 -3.27 -20.72 -29.07
CA ARG A 18 -4.16 -20.36 -27.96
C ARG A 18 -3.35 -20.43 -26.68
N ARG A 19 -3.15 -19.28 -26.03
CA ARG A 19 -2.51 -19.22 -24.70
C ARG A 19 -3.26 -20.17 -23.77
N GLN A 20 -2.56 -21.19 -23.26
CA GLN A 20 -3.12 -22.12 -22.30
C GLN A 20 -3.28 -21.38 -20.97
N ILE A 21 -4.51 -20.95 -20.66
CA ILE A 21 -4.83 -20.31 -19.39
C ILE A 21 -4.67 -21.37 -18.30
N LEU A 22 -3.60 -21.26 -17.51
CA LEU A 22 -3.41 -22.08 -16.31
C LEU A 22 -4.60 -21.86 -15.37
N SER A 23 -5.14 -22.94 -14.79
CA SER A 23 -6.10 -22.76 -13.71
C SER A 23 -5.38 -22.17 -12.50
N LEU A 24 -6.10 -21.41 -11.66
CA LEU A 24 -5.54 -20.84 -10.42
C LEU A 24 -4.75 -21.91 -9.64
N ARG A 25 -5.28 -23.14 -9.57
CA ARG A 25 -4.69 -24.28 -8.86
C ARG A 25 -3.31 -24.73 -9.39
N GLU A 26 -3.02 -24.49 -10.66
CA GLU A 26 -1.73 -24.83 -11.28
C GLU A 26 -0.67 -23.73 -11.02
N MET A 27 -1.12 -22.49 -10.77
CA MET A 27 -0.24 -21.36 -10.44
C MET A 27 0.18 -21.32 -8.96
N CYS A 28 -0.60 -21.92 -8.05
CA CYS A 28 -0.34 -21.91 -6.60
C CYS A 28 1.01 -22.53 -6.24
N GLY A 29 1.83 -21.79 -5.49
CA GLY A 29 3.14 -22.25 -5.03
C GLY A 29 4.21 -22.31 -6.13
N ASN A 30 3.93 -21.76 -7.32
CA ASN A 30 4.83 -21.73 -8.46
C ASN A 30 5.05 -20.28 -8.93
N MET A 31 6.22 -20.01 -9.50
CA MET A 31 6.42 -18.78 -10.30
C MET A 31 5.77 -18.96 -11.68
N VAL A 32 5.08 -17.93 -12.15
CA VAL A 32 4.33 -17.91 -13.41
C VAL A 32 4.75 -16.70 -14.23
N TYR A 33 5.45 -16.95 -15.34
CA TYR A 33 5.81 -15.94 -16.33
C TYR A 33 4.59 -15.52 -17.15
N GLU A 34 4.35 -14.21 -17.21
CA GLU A 34 3.28 -13.60 -17.98
C GLU A 34 3.78 -12.51 -18.95
N ARG A 35 3.04 -12.35 -20.05
CA ARG A 35 3.38 -11.44 -21.15
C ARG A 35 2.10 -10.85 -21.72
N PHE A 36 1.95 -9.54 -21.77
CA PHE A 36 0.69 -8.91 -22.17
C PHE A 36 0.90 -7.59 -22.92
N GLU A 37 -0.13 -7.16 -23.65
CA GLU A 37 -0.19 -5.88 -24.34
C GLU A 37 -0.89 -4.87 -23.41
N ILE A 38 -0.22 -3.78 -23.05
CA ILE A 38 -0.76 -2.76 -22.12
C ILE A 38 -2.02 -2.12 -22.74
N PRO A 39 -3.18 -2.16 -22.06
CA PRO A 39 -4.41 -1.59 -22.59
C PRO A 39 -4.29 -0.09 -22.91
N ASN A 40 -4.70 0.30 -24.12
CA ASN A 40 -4.61 1.67 -24.65
C ASN A 40 -3.18 2.23 -24.76
N CYS A 41 -2.14 1.41 -24.64
CA CYS A 41 -0.78 1.87 -24.88
C CYS A 41 -0.63 2.38 -26.32
N THR A 42 -0.27 3.65 -26.44
CA THR A 42 0.23 4.22 -27.69
C THR A 42 1.75 4.20 -27.62
N SER A 43 2.41 3.49 -28.53
CA SER A 43 3.86 3.54 -28.67
C SER A 43 4.30 4.97 -29.06
N THR A 44 4.63 5.79 -28.06
CA THR A 44 4.95 7.22 -28.21
C THR A 44 6.32 7.43 -28.81
N ASN A 45 6.39 7.24 -30.13
CA ASN A 45 7.40 7.86 -30.97
C ASN A 45 7.20 9.39 -30.98
N ASP A 46 7.52 10.05 -29.86
CA ASP A 46 7.78 11.48 -29.85
C ASP A 46 9.05 11.72 -30.70
N ALA A 47 8.81 12.03 -31.96
CA ALA A 47 9.71 11.81 -33.09
C ALA A 47 10.94 12.75 -33.13
N GLU A 48 11.27 13.41 -32.03
CA GLU A 48 12.45 14.26 -31.90
C GLU A 48 13.68 13.49 -31.40
N TYR A 49 13.49 12.50 -30.51
CA TYR A 49 14.58 11.80 -29.80
C TYR A 49 14.99 10.43 -30.40
N SER A 50 14.04 9.66 -30.95
CA SER A 50 14.31 8.31 -31.50
C SER A 50 15.00 8.38 -32.87
N ARG A 51 16.33 8.61 -32.87
CA ARG A 51 17.13 8.82 -34.09
C ARG A 51 18.37 7.90 -34.24
N ASN A 52 18.63 7.03 -33.27
CA ASN A 52 19.87 6.24 -33.20
C ASN A 52 19.69 4.73 -32.93
N TYR A 53 18.46 4.18 -32.98
CA TYR A 53 18.22 2.74 -32.80
C TYR A 53 17.42 2.16 -33.97
N GLU A 54 17.91 1.10 -34.60
CA GLU A 54 17.24 0.42 -35.72
C GLU A 54 16.27 -0.66 -35.22
N GLY A 55 15.31 -0.24 -34.38
CA GLY A 55 14.26 -1.09 -33.82
C GLY A 55 12.93 -0.34 -33.76
N THR A 56 11.87 -0.91 -34.34
CA THR A 56 10.49 -0.46 -34.07
C THR A 56 9.99 -1.18 -32.84
N ASP A 57 10.58 -0.85 -31.69
CA ASP A 57 10.41 -1.61 -30.46
C ASP A 57 9.03 -1.32 -29.84
N ASP A 58 8.20 -2.35 -29.80
CA ASP A 58 6.87 -2.29 -29.20
C ASP A 58 6.96 -2.35 -27.68
N TYR A 59 7.07 -1.18 -27.04
CA TYR A 59 7.04 -1.06 -25.58
C TYR A 59 5.66 -1.36 -24.97
N CYS A 60 4.61 -1.57 -25.78
CA CYS A 60 3.29 -1.95 -25.27
C CYS A 60 3.20 -3.43 -24.90
N THR A 61 3.98 -4.30 -25.55
CA THR A 61 4.12 -5.71 -25.12
C THR A 61 5.14 -5.81 -23.98
N ARG A 62 4.66 -6.09 -22.76
CA ARG A 62 5.49 -6.19 -21.54
C ARG A 62 5.35 -7.52 -20.83
N GLU A 63 6.28 -7.79 -19.91
CA GLU A 63 6.56 -9.12 -19.34
C GLU A 63 6.75 -9.00 -17.82
N TYR A 64 6.20 -9.94 -17.05
CA TYR A 64 6.34 -9.99 -15.59
C TYR A 64 6.22 -11.43 -15.07
N ASP A 65 6.94 -11.77 -14.00
CA ASP A 65 6.74 -13.01 -13.26
C ASP A 65 5.80 -12.79 -12.06
N MET A 66 5.03 -13.81 -11.70
CA MET A 66 4.06 -13.76 -10.61
C MET A 66 4.16 -15.02 -9.74
N TYR A 67 4.18 -14.84 -8.42
CA TYR A 67 4.03 -15.95 -7.46
C TYR A 67 2.71 -15.81 -6.70
N ILE A 68 1.89 -16.85 -6.75
CA ILE A 68 0.62 -16.95 -6.00
C ILE A 68 0.84 -17.92 -4.84
N PRO A 69 0.74 -17.47 -3.57
CA PRO A 69 1.05 -18.33 -2.43
C PRO A 69 -0.01 -19.43 -2.27
N THR A 70 0.36 -20.60 -1.73
CA THR A 70 -0.56 -21.74 -1.63
C THR A 70 -1.79 -21.43 -0.76
N ALA A 71 -1.65 -20.48 0.17
CA ALA A 71 -2.73 -19.91 0.97
C ALA A 71 -3.88 -19.30 0.13
N ALA A 72 -3.57 -18.67 -1.01
CA ALA A 72 -4.58 -18.13 -1.94
C ALA A 72 -5.54 -19.19 -2.48
N CYS A 73 -5.13 -20.47 -2.43
CA CYS A 73 -5.76 -21.56 -3.16
C CYS A 73 -6.50 -22.56 -2.27
N ASP A 74 -6.19 -22.63 -0.97
CA ASP A 74 -6.98 -23.42 -0.03
C ASP A 74 -8.23 -22.64 0.45
N ARG A 75 -9.22 -22.55 -0.45
CA ARG A 75 -10.56 -22.01 -0.16
C ARG A 75 -11.31 -22.70 1.00
N LYS A 76 -10.79 -23.80 1.58
CA LYS A 76 -11.34 -24.41 2.81
C LYS A 76 -10.67 -23.89 4.08
N LYS A 77 -9.39 -23.53 4.00
CA LYS A 77 -8.60 -22.94 5.09
C LYS A 77 -8.65 -21.40 5.09
N TYR A 78 -9.05 -20.77 3.97
CA TYR A 78 -9.08 -19.31 3.80
C TYR A 78 -10.41 -18.76 3.27
N GLY A 79 -11.45 -19.59 3.16
CA GLY A 79 -12.79 -19.17 2.75
C GLY A 79 -12.89 -18.58 1.33
N PRO A 80 -14.02 -17.90 1.01
CA PRO A 80 -14.29 -17.33 -0.31
C PRO A 80 -14.01 -15.82 -0.43
N THR A 81 -13.48 -15.17 0.61
CA THR A 81 -13.31 -13.70 0.68
C THR A 81 -11.90 -13.26 1.11
N ASN A 82 -10.92 -14.16 1.14
CA ASN A 82 -9.55 -13.81 1.49
C ASN A 82 -8.90 -12.97 0.38
N VAL A 83 -8.90 -11.66 0.58
CA VAL A 83 -8.07 -10.72 -0.16
C VAL A 83 -6.67 -10.77 0.44
N LEU A 84 -5.67 -10.95 -0.42
CA LEU A 84 -4.25 -10.86 -0.11
C LEU A 84 -3.67 -9.53 -0.61
N PRO A 85 -2.59 -9.04 0.01
CA PRO A 85 -1.74 -8.02 -0.58
C PRO A 85 -1.14 -8.44 -1.92
N LEU A 86 -0.86 -7.44 -2.77
CA LEU A 86 0.05 -7.57 -3.90
C LEU A 86 1.35 -6.82 -3.58
N VAL A 87 2.49 -7.49 -3.73
CA VAL A 87 3.82 -6.90 -3.52
C VAL A 87 4.57 -6.91 -4.85
N PHE A 88 5.08 -5.76 -5.27
CA PHE A 88 6.03 -5.65 -6.38
C PHE A 88 7.45 -5.81 -5.85
N ALA A 89 8.30 -6.56 -6.55
CA ALA A 89 9.74 -6.61 -6.31
C ALA A 89 10.50 -6.18 -7.57
N VAL A 90 11.07 -4.97 -7.55
CA VAL A 90 11.58 -4.29 -8.75
C VAL A 90 13.10 -4.33 -8.82
N HIS A 91 13.64 -4.93 -9.88
CA HIS A 91 15.07 -5.20 -10.04
C HIS A 91 15.93 -3.94 -10.30
N CYS A 92 17.25 -4.10 -10.19
CA CYS A 92 18.24 -3.06 -10.44
C CYS A 92 18.54 -2.83 -11.94
N TYR A 93 19.22 -1.72 -12.25
CA TYR A 93 19.65 -1.42 -13.62
C TYR A 93 20.74 -2.37 -14.09
N GLY A 94 20.58 -2.91 -15.31
CA GLY A 94 21.43 -3.93 -15.90
C GLY A 94 21.16 -5.34 -15.38
N CYS A 95 20.26 -5.48 -14.40
CA CYS A 95 19.93 -6.74 -13.75
C CYS A 95 18.73 -7.42 -14.42
N ASP A 96 18.75 -8.74 -14.44
CA ASP A 96 17.60 -9.56 -14.85
C ASP A 96 16.51 -9.55 -13.76
N ALA A 97 15.25 -9.77 -14.12
CA ALA A 97 14.14 -9.86 -13.18
C ALA A 97 14.36 -10.94 -12.09
N GLY A 98 14.97 -12.07 -12.45
CA GLY A 98 15.22 -13.20 -11.56
C GLY A 98 16.13 -12.91 -10.35
N VAL A 99 16.75 -11.72 -10.26
CA VAL A 99 17.43 -11.30 -9.01
C VAL A 99 16.46 -11.07 -7.85
N MET A 100 15.15 -11.01 -8.13
CA MET A 100 14.07 -10.85 -7.15
C MET A 100 13.31 -12.15 -6.85
N ASP A 101 13.63 -13.28 -7.50
CA ASP A 101 12.92 -14.57 -7.32
C ASP A 101 12.86 -15.02 -5.86
N TYR A 102 13.89 -14.69 -5.07
CA TYR A 102 13.97 -15.03 -3.64
C TYR A 102 12.82 -14.43 -2.80
N MET A 103 12.14 -13.38 -3.30
CA MET A 103 10.94 -12.83 -2.66
C MET A 103 9.74 -13.79 -2.69
N ALA A 104 9.77 -14.87 -3.48
CA ALA A 104 8.74 -15.90 -3.49
C ALA A 104 8.65 -16.68 -2.16
N ASP A 105 9.78 -16.95 -1.49
CA ASP A 105 9.80 -17.58 -0.17
C ASP A 105 9.10 -16.69 0.89
N TYR A 106 9.29 -15.38 0.78
CA TYR A 106 8.59 -14.39 1.61
C TYR A 106 7.10 -14.28 1.24
N ALA A 107 6.76 -14.36 -0.05
CA ALA A 107 5.39 -14.35 -0.56
C ALA A 107 4.56 -15.54 -0.02
N GLU A 108 5.12 -16.74 -0.02
CA GLU A 108 4.51 -17.92 0.61
C GLU A 108 4.40 -17.73 2.14
N THR A 109 5.51 -17.35 2.78
CA THR A 109 5.64 -17.20 4.24
C THR A 109 4.65 -16.20 4.84
N TYR A 110 4.49 -15.04 4.21
CA TYR A 110 3.58 -13.98 4.63
C TYR A 110 2.23 -14.04 3.87
N SER A 111 2.04 -15.00 2.96
CA SER A 111 0.81 -15.15 2.17
C SER A 111 0.40 -13.87 1.41
N PHE A 112 1.31 -13.25 0.66
CA PHE A 112 1.01 -12.18 -0.31
C PHE A 112 1.24 -12.66 -1.75
N VAL A 113 0.55 -12.07 -2.73
CA VAL A 113 0.85 -12.29 -4.15
C VAL A 113 2.06 -11.42 -4.52
N LEU A 114 3.04 -11.99 -5.21
CA LEU A 114 4.24 -11.29 -5.68
C LEU A 114 4.13 -11.02 -7.18
N ALA A 115 4.57 -9.84 -7.62
CA ALA A 115 4.83 -9.50 -9.02
C ALA A 115 6.27 -9.00 -9.19
N ILE A 116 6.97 -9.54 -10.19
CA ILE A 116 8.33 -9.15 -10.57
C ILE A 116 8.25 -8.60 -12.01
N PRO A 117 8.14 -7.26 -12.20
CA PRO A 117 8.11 -6.66 -13.53
C PRO A 117 9.45 -6.81 -14.25
N HIS A 118 9.44 -7.00 -15.57
CA HIS A 118 10.66 -6.97 -16.40
C HIS A 118 10.87 -5.57 -17.00
N GLY A 119 12.02 -4.96 -16.72
CA GLY A 119 12.42 -3.66 -17.26
C GLY A 119 12.90 -3.73 -18.72
N ILE A 120 12.55 -2.74 -19.54
CA ILE A 120 13.04 -2.64 -20.93
C ILE A 120 14.57 -2.52 -20.91
N ALA A 121 15.24 -3.44 -21.62
CA ALA A 121 16.71 -3.58 -21.63
C ALA A 121 17.33 -3.58 -20.22
N ASN A 122 16.68 -4.27 -19.27
CA ASN A 122 17.07 -4.35 -17.86
C ASN A 122 17.08 -2.97 -17.16
N SER A 123 16.12 -2.10 -17.49
CA SER A 123 15.95 -0.77 -16.89
C SER A 123 14.47 -0.37 -16.78
N PHE A 124 14.17 0.51 -15.82
CA PHE A 124 12.86 1.19 -15.68
C PHE A 124 13.04 2.70 -15.76
N ASN A 125 12.07 3.40 -16.38
CA ASN A 125 11.99 4.85 -16.39
C ASN A 125 11.59 5.40 -15.01
N ALA A 126 12.57 5.46 -14.11
CA ALA A 126 12.40 6.01 -12.78
C ALA A 126 12.59 7.54 -12.73
N GLN A 127 12.37 8.24 -13.86
CA GLN A 127 12.58 9.69 -14.13
C GLN A 127 14.03 10.19 -13.98
N GLN A 128 14.72 9.81 -12.90
CA GLN A 128 16.07 10.25 -12.54
C GLN A 128 17.11 9.14 -12.69
N CYS A 129 16.71 7.86 -12.61
CA CYS A 129 17.61 6.75 -12.90
C CYS A 129 17.37 6.15 -14.29
N CYS A 130 18.33 6.43 -15.16
CA CYS A 130 19.20 5.46 -15.82
C CYS A 130 18.61 4.40 -16.79
N GLY A 131 19.33 4.18 -17.89
CA GLY A 131 19.11 3.08 -18.84
C GLY A 131 18.13 3.40 -19.96
N THR A 132 17.99 2.46 -20.90
CA THR A 132 17.21 2.63 -22.14
C THR A 132 15.76 3.01 -21.88
N ALA A 133 15.14 2.53 -20.81
CA ALA A 133 13.77 2.88 -20.47
C ALA A 133 13.60 4.39 -20.19
N LEU A 134 14.55 5.03 -19.51
CA LEU A 134 14.56 6.49 -19.35
C LEU A 134 14.93 7.20 -20.67
N GLU A 135 15.95 6.71 -21.38
CA GLU A 135 16.41 7.30 -22.65
C GLU A 135 15.34 7.30 -23.76
N GLN A 136 14.42 6.34 -23.73
CA GLN A 136 13.29 6.21 -24.67
C GLN A 136 11.95 6.68 -24.06
N ASN A 137 11.96 7.23 -22.83
CA ASN A 137 10.79 7.69 -22.08
C ASN A 137 9.65 6.66 -22.01
N VAL A 138 9.98 5.41 -21.68
CA VAL A 138 9.02 4.31 -21.50
C VAL A 138 8.09 4.59 -20.31
N ASP A 139 6.78 4.35 -20.45
CA ASP A 139 5.84 4.51 -19.34
C ASP A 139 5.82 3.27 -18.42
N ASP A 140 6.83 3.16 -17.56
CA ASP A 140 6.89 2.09 -16.55
C ASP A 140 5.90 2.29 -15.39
N VAL A 141 5.32 3.49 -15.21
CA VAL A 141 4.25 3.73 -14.23
C VAL A 141 2.94 3.14 -14.73
N GLY A 142 2.57 3.44 -15.98
CA GLY A 142 1.44 2.83 -16.67
C GLY A 142 1.59 1.30 -16.81
N PHE A 143 2.81 0.81 -17.01
CA PHE A 143 3.09 -0.64 -16.95
C PHE A 143 2.79 -1.25 -15.57
N PHE A 144 3.23 -0.63 -14.47
CA PHE A 144 2.94 -1.14 -13.13
C PHE A 144 1.44 -1.09 -12.82
N GLN A 145 0.75 -0.02 -13.19
CA GLN A 145 -0.72 0.07 -13.12
C GLN A 145 -1.39 -1.04 -13.93
N ALA A 146 -0.91 -1.33 -15.14
CA ALA A 146 -1.47 -2.37 -15.98
C ALA A 146 -1.21 -3.79 -15.43
N ILE A 147 -0.10 -4.03 -14.72
CA ILE A 147 0.11 -5.28 -13.94
C ILE A 147 -0.94 -5.38 -12.81
N ILE A 148 -1.19 -4.31 -12.05
CA ILE A 148 -2.21 -4.31 -10.97
C ILE A 148 -3.59 -4.66 -11.57
N GLU A 149 -3.97 -4.03 -12.67
CA GLU A 149 -5.23 -4.29 -13.36
C GLU A 149 -5.33 -5.72 -13.91
N ASP A 150 -4.28 -6.24 -14.54
CA ASP A 150 -4.25 -7.58 -15.12
C ASP A 150 -4.31 -8.67 -14.03
N ILE A 151 -3.51 -8.54 -12.97
CA ILE A 151 -3.51 -9.44 -11.80
C ILE A 151 -4.88 -9.43 -11.12
N SER A 152 -5.45 -8.25 -10.81
CA SER A 152 -6.75 -8.14 -10.16
C SER A 152 -7.92 -8.63 -11.02
N SER A 153 -7.92 -8.34 -12.34
CA SER A 153 -9.06 -8.61 -13.22
C SER A 153 -8.98 -9.98 -13.93
N ARG A 154 -7.89 -10.27 -14.65
CA ARG A 154 -7.74 -11.50 -15.45
C ARG A 154 -7.56 -12.72 -14.56
N TRP A 155 -6.63 -12.64 -13.62
CA TRP A 155 -6.27 -13.81 -12.80
C TRP A 155 -7.19 -14.02 -11.61
N MET A 156 -7.67 -12.93 -11.01
CA MET A 156 -8.44 -13.02 -9.76
C MET A 156 -9.89 -12.53 -9.84
N GLY A 157 -10.38 -12.00 -10.96
CA GLY A 157 -11.74 -11.44 -11.07
C GLY A 157 -12.94 -12.36 -10.77
N HIS A 158 -12.74 -13.69 -10.69
CA HIS A 158 -13.76 -14.68 -10.26
C HIS A 158 -13.59 -15.19 -8.82
N SER A 159 -12.60 -14.65 -8.09
CA SER A 159 -12.27 -15.01 -6.70
C SER A 159 -12.02 -13.77 -5.82
N HIS A 160 -11.74 -12.62 -6.43
CA HIS A 160 -11.31 -11.35 -5.85
C HIS A 160 -10.18 -11.48 -4.80
N ILE A 161 -9.21 -12.37 -5.06
CA ILE A 161 -8.11 -12.70 -4.12
C ILE A 161 -7.09 -11.56 -3.98
N VAL A 162 -7.03 -10.57 -4.87
CA VAL A 162 -6.21 -9.35 -4.71
C VAL A 162 -7.06 -8.12 -4.94
N SER A 163 -6.80 -7.09 -4.15
CA SER A 163 -7.40 -5.76 -4.28
C SER A 163 -6.39 -4.75 -4.82
N PRO A 164 -6.73 -3.94 -5.84
CA PRO A 164 -5.85 -2.88 -6.32
C PRO A 164 -5.62 -1.76 -5.28
N ASN A 165 -6.36 -1.78 -4.16
CA ASN A 165 -6.19 -0.84 -3.06
C ASN A 165 -5.19 -1.34 -1.98
N VAL A 166 -4.64 -2.56 -2.12
CA VAL A 166 -3.71 -3.18 -1.14
C VAL A 166 -2.46 -3.68 -1.87
N VAL A 167 -1.72 -2.72 -2.43
CA VAL A 167 -0.51 -2.96 -3.23
C VAL A 167 0.70 -2.30 -2.56
N TYR A 168 1.85 -2.95 -2.60
CA TYR A 168 3.11 -2.52 -1.97
C TYR A 168 4.28 -2.63 -2.95
N GLY A 169 5.32 -1.81 -2.76
CA GLY A 169 6.48 -1.76 -3.67
C GLY A 169 7.83 -1.92 -2.97
N PHE A 170 8.48 -3.07 -3.13
CA PHE A 170 9.89 -3.28 -2.82
C PHE A 170 10.73 -3.07 -4.09
N GLY A 171 11.89 -2.42 -3.98
CA GLY A 171 12.73 -2.17 -5.15
C GLY A 171 14.16 -1.85 -4.82
N TRP A 172 15.09 -2.29 -5.66
CA TRP A 172 16.54 -2.13 -5.45
C TRP A 172 17.18 -1.28 -6.54
N SER A 173 18.03 -0.32 -6.17
CA SER A 173 18.75 0.56 -7.11
C SER A 173 17.76 1.33 -8.01
N ASN A 174 17.87 1.24 -9.35
CA ASN A 174 16.86 1.73 -10.30
C ASN A 174 15.43 1.32 -9.94
N GLY A 175 15.19 0.09 -9.46
CA GLY A 175 13.90 -0.34 -8.94
C GLY A 175 13.47 0.36 -7.64
N GLY A 176 14.43 0.78 -6.81
CA GLY A 176 14.21 1.62 -5.62
C GLY A 176 13.73 3.03 -6.00
N TYR A 177 14.43 3.68 -6.95
CA TYR A 177 13.93 4.92 -7.57
C TYR A 177 12.54 4.71 -8.20
N MET A 178 12.31 3.56 -8.86
CA MET A 178 11.04 3.28 -9.53
C MET A 178 9.86 3.12 -8.56
N VAL A 179 10.02 2.46 -7.41
CA VAL A 179 8.93 2.37 -6.41
C VAL A 179 8.68 3.71 -5.72
N VAL A 180 9.65 4.61 -5.65
CA VAL A 180 9.45 6.01 -5.21
C VAL A 180 8.68 6.81 -6.28
N ASN A 181 9.05 6.72 -7.55
CA ASN A 181 8.34 7.36 -8.68
C ASN A 181 6.87 6.90 -8.77
N ALA A 182 6.63 5.58 -8.67
CA ALA A 182 5.31 4.97 -8.69
C ALA A 182 4.62 4.93 -7.32
N ALA A 183 5.12 5.64 -6.29
CA ALA A 183 4.62 5.49 -4.91
C ALA A 183 3.11 5.73 -4.76
N HIS A 184 2.52 6.60 -5.58
CA HIS A 184 1.07 6.84 -5.60
C HIS A 184 0.21 5.59 -5.88
N LEU A 185 0.76 4.57 -6.57
CA LEU A 185 0.12 3.26 -6.76
C LEU A 185 0.12 2.42 -5.47
N PHE A 186 1.08 2.66 -4.57
CA PHE A 186 1.40 1.80 -3.43
C PHE A 186 0.90 2.36 -2.09
N ARG A 187 0.45 1.48 -1.20
CA ARG A 187 0.12 1.81 0.19
C ARG A 187 1.37 2.06 1.03
N ALA A 188 2.42 1.27 0.79
CA ALA A 188 3.75 1.50 1.35
C ALA A 188 4.83 0.98 0.41
N ILE A 189 6.02 1.56 0.53
CA ILE A 189 7.20 1.22 -0.28
C ILE A 189 8.43 0.95 0.58
N ALA A 190 9.29 0.06 0.09
CA ALA A 190 10.56 -0.29 0.69
C ALA A 190 11.71 -0.16 -0.35
N PRO A 191 12.18 1.07 -0.62
CA PRO A 191 13.31 1.31 -1.52
C PRO A 191 14.65 0.93 -0.85
N VAL A 192 15.46 0.15 -1.55
CA VAL A 192 16.81 -0.26 -1.15
C VAL A 192 17.85 0.33 -2.09
N SER A 193 18.81 1.08 -1.57
CA SER A 193 19.92 1.66 -2.36
C SER A 193 19.49 2.47 -3.60
N GLY A 194 18.30 3.08 -3.55
CA GLY A 194 17.74 3.87 -4.64
C GLY A 194 16.65 4.79 -4.14
N TYR A 195 16.99 6.07 -3.98
CA TYR A 195 16.11 7.12 -3.49
C TYR A 195 16.56 8.45 -4.08
N GLN A 196 15.60 9.28 -4.48
CA GLN A 196 15.64 10.74 -4.55
C GLN A 196 14.31 11.18 -5.18
N VAL A 197 13.92 12.40 -4.86
CA VAL A 197 12.97 13.16 -5.67
C VAL A 197 13.35 14.61 -5.47
N TYR A 198 14.15 15.14 -6.40
CA TYR A 198 14.70 16.49 -6.33
C TYR A 198 13.60 17.57 -6.30
N ASP A 199 13.95 18.82 -6.02
CA ASP A 199 12.99 19.95 -5.95
C ASP A 199 12.56 20.48 -7.35
N ASP A 200 12.52 19.60 -8.34
CA ASP A 200 12.06 19.87 -9.71
C ASP A 200 10.52 19.82 -9.77
N PRO A 201 9.82 20.88 -10.23
CA PRO A 201 8.35 20.88 -10.28
C PRO A 201 7.71 19.79 -11.17
N ALA A 202 8.42 19.24 -12.15
CA ALA A 202 7.89 18.24 -13.08
C ALA A 202 8.12 16.79 -12.61
N ILE A 203 9.26 16.52 -11.96
CA ILE A 203 9.69 15.16 -11.58
C ILE A 203 10.03 14.99 -10.10
N GLY A 204 9.73 16.00 -9.27
CA GLY A 204 10.13 16.07 -7.87
C GLY A 204 9.13 15.57 -6.84
N LEU A 205 9.47 15.72 -5.56
CA LEU A 205 8.60 15.31 -4.45
C LEU A 205 7.30 16.13 -4.43
N SER A 206 7.35 17.36 -4.92
CA SER A 206 6.19 18.22 -5.22
C SER A 206 5.23 17.58 -6.24
N SER A 207 5.74 17.07 -7.37
CA SER A 207 4.95 16.33 -8.37
C SER A 207 4.38 15.03 -7.80
N LEU A 208 5.12 14.34 -6.93
CA LEU A 208 4.63 13.15 -6.24
C LEU A 208 3.51 13.50 -5.25
N VAL A 209 3.65 14.56 -4.46
CA VAL A 209 2.61 15.08 -3.54
C VAL A 209 1.37 15.56 -4.31
N GLU A 210 1.50 16.09 -5.52
CA GLU A 210 0.35 16.42 -6.38
C GLU A 210 -0.39 15.16 -6.88
N LYS A 211 0.35 14.08 -7.20
CA LYS A 211 -0.22 12.79 -7.63
C LYS A 211 -0.87 12.01 -6.47
N ILE A 212 -0.42 12.22 -5.24
CA ILE A 212 -0.96 11.56 -4.04
C ILE A 212 -2.12 12.40 -3.48
N SER A 213 -3.35 11.89 -3.60
CA SER A 213 -4.58 12.55 -3.12
C SER A 213 -4.71 12.53 -1.57
N HIS A 214 -3.77 13.18 -0.88
CA HIS A 214 -3.63 13.26 0.59
C HIS A 214 -3.62 11.92 1.35
N ARG A 215 -3.45 10.78 0.64
CA ARG A 215 -3.30 9.46 1.27
C ARG A 215 -1.87 9.33 1.82
N PRO A 216 -1.67 9.03 3.12
CA PRO A 216 -0.34 8.75 3.63
C PRO A 216 0.19 7.43 3.05
N ILE A 217 1.50 7.33 2.88
CA ILE A 217 2.18 6.19 2.24
C ILE A 217 3.29 5.71 3.17
N GLY A 218 3.26 4.45 3.58
CA GLY A 218 4.34 3.91 4.40
C GLY A 218 5.68 3.95 3.65
N LEU A 219 6.75 4.36 4.32
CA LEU A 219 8.11 4.35 3.78
C LEU A 219 9.02 3.56 4.71
N PHE A 220 9.69 2.54 4.17
CA PHE A 220 10.75 1.79 4.87
C PHE A 220 12.02 1.76 4.01
N LEU A 221 12.78 2.85 4.07
CA LEU A 221 13.97 3.04 3.23
C LEU A 221 15.19 2.32 3.82
N HIS A 222 15.99 1.68 2.97
CA HIS A 222 17.24 1.04 3.37
C HIS A 222 18.41 1.52 2.51
N HIS A 223 19.52 1.92 3.14
CA HIS A 223 20.71 2.40 2.42
C HIS A 223 22.01 2.00 3.14
N SER A 224 23.10 1.75 2.41
CA SER A 224 24.42 1.47 3.04
C SER A 224 25.27 2.73 3.14
N GLN A 225 26.05 2.87 4.23
CA GLN A 225 26.98 3.99 4.41
C GLN A 225 28.08 4.06 3.33
N ASP A 226 28.46 2.90 2.80
CA ASP A 226 29.53 2.75 1.79
C ASP A 226 29.01 2.36 0.40
N ASP A 227 27.76 2.70 0.10
CA ASP A 227 27.24 2.63 -1.27
C ASP A 227 27.97 3.63 -2.18
N GLN A 228 28.68 3.09 -3.17
CA GLN A 228 29.48 3.83 -4.16
C GLN A 228 28.73 4.05 -5.49
N ASN A 229 27.55 3.46 -5.66
CA ASN A 229 26.72 3.67 -6.84
C ASN A 229 25.70 4.78 -6.60
N VAL A 230 25.09 4.79 -5.42
CA VAL A 230 24.13 5.80 -4.96
C VAL A 230 24.61 6.27 -3.59
N ALA A 231 25.30 7.41 -3.53
CA ALA A 231 25.89 7.88 -2.29
C ALA A 231 24.81 8.20 -1.23
N ILE A 232 25.01 7.78 0.02
CA ILE A 232 24.07 8.05 1.12
C ILE A 232 23.89 9.55 1.43
N THR A 233 24.87 10.36 1.02
CA THR A 233 24.86 11.84 1.08
C THR A 233 24.09 12.51 -0.06
N GLY A 234 23.65 11.74 -1.07
CA GLY A 234 22.97 12.23 -2.26
C GLY A 234 23.85 12.23 -3.51
N CYS A 235 23.20 12.28 -4.67
CA CYS A 235 23.82 12.35 -5.99
C CYS A 235 23.53 13.71 -6.63
N CYS A 236 24.58 14.45 -7.00
CA CYS A 236 24.50 15.80 -7.59
C CYS A 236 25.78 16.17 -8.37
N THR A 237 25.78 17.32 -9.02
CA THR A 237 26.88 17.86 -9.84
C THR A 237 28.04 18.49 -9.04
N ASP A 238 27.96 18.53 -7.70
CA ASP A 238 28.99 19.12 -6.84
C ASP A 238 30.32 18.36 -6.94
N PRO A 239 31.40 18.97 -7.46
CA PRO A 239 32.69 18.31 -7.69
C PRO A 239 33.48 18.03 -6.41
N THR A 240 32.95 18.38 -5.23
CA THR A 240 33.50 17.99 -3.92
C THR A 240 32.89 16.69 -3.39
N MET A 241 31.79 16.22 -3.99
CA MET A 241 31.09 14.99 -3.62
C MET A 241 31.50 13.82 -4.54
N PRO A 242 31.32 12.55 -4.11
CA PRO A 242 31.53 11.40 -5.00
C PRO A 242 30.54 11.40 -6.17
N GLU A 243 31.02 11.15 -7.38
CA GLU A 243 30.17 10.93 -8.56
C GLU A 243 29.38 9.61 -8.41
N CYS A 244 28.06 9.69 -8.49
CA CYS A 244 27.19 8.50 -8.48
C CYS A 244 27.20 7.79 -9.85
N CYS A 245 26.86 6.50 -9.86
CA CYS A 245 26.84 5.72 -11.10
C CYS A 245 25.82 6.24 -12.10
N CYS A 246 25.91 5.73 -13.33
CA CYS A 246 24.76 5.64 -14.23
C CYS A 246 24.15 6.99 -14.64
N GLY A 247 24.91 8.09 -14.49
CA GLY A 247 24.47 9.45 -14.78
C GLY A 247 23.72 10.15 -13.65
N LEU A 248 23.49 9.51 -12.49
CA LEU A 248 22.65 10.01 -11.39
C LEU A 248 23.10 11.39 -10.87
N SER A 249 24.40 11.67 -10.82
CA SER A 249 24.91 12.99 -10.42
C SER A 249 24.46 14.15 -11.33
N ASN A 250 24.00 13.90 -12.55
CA ASN A 250 23.65 14.96 -13.51
C ASN A 250 22.24 15.54 -13.35
N TYR A 251 21.42 14.98 -12.44
CA TYR A 251 20.00 15.36 -12.31
C TYR A 251 19.73 16.47 -11.29
N ALA A 252 20.73 16.92 -10.52
CA ALA A 252 20.59 18.04 -9.59
C ALA A 252 21.90 18.75 -9.26
N ASP A 253 21.81 20.05 -8.97
CA ASP A 253 22.94 20.88 -8.50
C ASP A 253 23.23 20.75 -6.99
N GLN A 254 22.34 20.09 -6.22
CA GLN A 254 22.50 19.92 -4.77
C GLN A 254 22.19 18.48 -4.36
N CYS A 255 23.06 17.91 -3.51
CA CYS A 255 22.95 16.53 -3.06
C CYS A 255 21.94 16.40 -1.90
N GLN A 256 20.88 15.62 -2.12
CA GLN A 256 19.91 15.25 -1.08
C GLN A 256 20.28 13.89 -0.48
N SER A 257 20.59 13.86 0.82
CA SER A 257 20.92 12.62 1.55
C SER A 257 19.70 11.72 1.78
N ALA A 258 19.96 10.44 2.05
CA ALA A 258 18.92 9.46 2.39
C ALA A 258 18.07 9.92 3.59
N THR A 259 18.72 10.52 4.60
CA THR A 259 18.03 11.09 5.76
C THR A 259 17.17 12.29 5.34
N SER A 260 17.73 13.26 4.61
CA SER A 260 17.01 14.46 4.17
C SER A 260 15.81 14.13 3.28
N PHE A 261 15.90 13.13 2.41
CA PHE A 261 14.76 12.65 1.65
C PHE A 261 13.66 12.10 2.57
N VAL A 262 14.01 11.21 3.52
CA VAL A 262 13.03 10.57 4.41
C VAL A 262 12.40 11.56 5.38
N ASP A 263 13.17 12.52 5.89
CA ASP A 263 12.68 13.60 6.75
C ASP A 263 11.68 14.48 5.97
N THR A 264 11.99 14.83 4.72
CA THR A 264 11.10 15.61 3.85
C THR A 264 9.83 14.83 3.48
N PHE A 265 9.96 13.54 3.12
CA PHE A 265 8.82 12.66 2.83
C PHE A 265 7.92 12.50 4.06
N GLY A 266 8.53 12.32 5.24
CA GLY A 266 7.82 12.26 6.51
C GLY A 266 7.01 13.50 6.79
N GLN A 267 7.57 14.70 6.55
CA GLN A 267 6.87 15.98 6.76
C GLN A 267 5.80 16.29 5.70
N THR A 268 6.03 15.92 4.43
CA THR A 268 5.19 16.34 3.28
C THR A 268 4.12 15.33 2.87
N VAL A 269 4.38 14.01 2.99
CA VAL A 269 3.45 12.94 2.62
C VAL A 269 2.74 12.38 3.85
N ASN A 270 3.47 12.22 4.97
CA ASN A 270 2.96 11.57 6.19
C ASN A 270 2.78 12.51 7.38
N HIS A 271 3.00 13.82 7.20
CA HIS A 271 2.79 14.87 8.21
C HIS A 271 3.40 14.59 9.60
N CYS A 272 4.56 13.93 9.64
CA CYS A 272 5.35 13.68 10.83
C CYS A 272 5.69 14.97 11.60
N GLN A 273 5.82 14.87 12.92
CA GLN A 273 6.03 15.99 13.84
C GLN A 273 7.31 15.83 14.68
N GLY A 274 8.04 16.94 14.81
CA GLY A 274 9.30 17.00 15.55
C GLY A 274 10.50 16.48 14.76
N GLU A 275 11.63 16.37 15.44
CA GLU A 275 12.89 15.87 14.86
C GLU A 275 12.86 14.33 14.69
N PRO A 276 13.63 13.76 13.74
CA PRO A 276 13.79 12.32 13.61
C PRO A 276 14.32 11.68 14.89
N THR A 277 13.74 10.56 15.30
CA THR A 277 14.15 9.82 16.49
C THR A 277 14.79 8.49 16.09
N GLN A 278 15.94 8.17 16.69
CA GLN A 278 16.51 6.83 16.57
C GLN A 278 15.53 5.83 17.21
N LEU A 279 15.16 4.79 16.46
CA LEU A 279 14.29 3.75 16.99
C LEU A 279 15.06 2.97 18.06
N LEU A 280 14.51 2.93 19.27
CA LEU A 280 15.05 2.11 20.35
C LEU A 280 15.13 0.66 19.89
N GLU A 281 16.22 -0.03 20.27
CA GLU A 281 16.75 -1.31 19.73
C GLU A 281 15.83 -2.55 19.87
N LYS A 282 14.53 -2.36 20.11
CA LYS A 282 13.52 -3.40 20.38
C LYS A 282 12.51 -3.62 19.26
N LEU A 283 12.31 -2.67 18.33
CA LEU A 283 11.25 -2.78 17.33
C LEU A 283 11.62 -3.70 16.15
N TYR A 284 12.88 -3.68 15.71
CA TYR A 284 13.45 -4.67 14.80
C TYR A 284 14.29 -5.65 15.62
N ARG A 285 14.00 -6.95 15.54
CA ARG A 285 14.42 -7.94 16.54
C ARG A 285 15.94 -8.13 16.60
N GLU A 286 16.51 -7.68 17.71
CA GLU A 286 17.77 -8.11 18.33
C GLU A 286 19.07 -8.07 17.48
N GLN A 287 19.91 -7.06 17.77
CA GLN A 287 21.37 -7.13 17.66
C GLN A 287 22.02 -7.33 16.28
N ARG A 288 21.43 -6.82 15.19
CA ARG A 288 22.21 -6.52 13.97
C ARG A 288 23.10 -5.30 14.19
N ALA A 289 24.30 -5.53 14.73
CA ALA A 289 25.28 -4.48 15.04
C ALA A 289 25.79 -3.69 13.81
N ASP A 290 25.44 -4.13 12.61
CA ASP A 290 25.69 -3.47 11.34
C ASP A 290 24.49 -2.69 10.78
N VAL A 291 23.36 -2.57 11.50
CA VAL A 291 22.18 -1.83 11.04
C VAL A 291 21.64 -0.89 12.12
N THR A 292 21.38 0.36 11.77
CA THR A 292 20.76 1.37 12.66
C THR A 292 19.53 1.97 12.01
N CYS A 293 18.38 1.91 12.68
CA CYS A 293 17.10 2.40 12.15
C CYS A 293 16.56 3.61 12.93
N TYR A 294 15.83 4.47 12.22
CA TYR A 294 15.34 5.78 12.66
C TYR A 294 13.94 6.02 12.11
N GLN A 295 13.11 6.75 12.85
CA GLN A 295 11.79 7.20 12.42
C GLN A 295 11.84 8.70 12.11
N ALA A 296 11.19 9.13 11.02
CA ALA A 296 11.24 10.51 10.51
C ALA A 296 10.59 11.57 11.43
N GLY A 297 10.00 11.15 12.54
CA GLY A 297 9.36 12.01 13.54
C GLY A 297 8.34 11.22 14.36
N SER A 298 7.59 11.92 15.20
CA SER A 298 6.43 11.39 15.92
C SER A 298 5.12 11.73 15.19
N ASN A 299 3.99 11.13 15.58
CA ASN A 299 2.64 11.44 15.08
C ASN A 299 2.44 11.36 13.55
N CYS A 300 3.30 10.64 12.83
CA CYS A 300 3.16 10.38 11.39
C CYS A 300 1.86 9.63 11.06
N TRP A 301 1.20 9.99 9.96
CA TRP A 301 -0.03 9.33 9.49
C TRP A 301 0.21 7.92 8.92
N ALA A 302 1.44 7.63 8.48
CA ALA A 302 1.92 6.29 8.18
C ALA A 302 3.36 6.10 8.68
N ASN A 303 3.75 4.84 8.89
CA ASN A 303 5.11 4.50 9.33
C ASN A 303 6.13 5.02 8.30
N THR A 304 7.04 5.88 8.78
CA THR A 304 8.11 6.51 7.99
C THR A 304 9.44 6.22 8.68
N THR A 305 10.07 5.12 8.28
CA THR A 305 11.31 4.60 8.88
C THR A 305 12.42 4.52 7.83
N TYR A 306 13.66 4.75 8.26
CA TYR A 306 14.84 4.45 7.47
C TYR A 306 15.87 3.65 8.27
N CYS A 307 16.58 2.75 7.59
CA CYS A 307 17.65 1.94 8.16
C CYS A 307 18.95 2.13 7.38
N ILE A 308 20.00 2.52 8.10
CA ILE A 308 21.36 2.67 7.60
C ILE A 308 22.13 1.38 7.89
N HIS A 309 22.71 0.78 6.85
CA HIS A 309 23.51 -0.44 6.92
C HIS A 309 25.00 -0.11 6.85
N ASN A 310 25.82 -0.80 7.64
CA ASN A 310 27.27 -0.67 7.66
C ASN A 310 27.88 -1.76 6.77
N HIS A 311 28.77 -1.37 5.85
CA HIS A 311 29.58 -2.30 5.06
C HIS A 311 28.80 -3.27 4.15
N ARG A 312 27.72 -2.79 3.53
CA ARG A 312 26.93 -3.54 2.53
C ARG A 312 27.12 -3.04 1.10
N GLY A 313 27.82 -1.93 0.88
CA GLY A 313 27.99 -1.32 -0.44
C GLY A 313 26.65 -1.06 -1.13
N HIS A 314 26.53 -1.40 -2.42
CA HIS A 314 25.27 -1.30 -3.15
C HIS A 314 24.38 -2.56 -3.03
N PHE A 315 24.57 -3.38 -1.98
CA PHE A 315 23.93 -4.70 -1.79
C PHE A 315 24.12 -5.71 -2.95
N ASN A 316 25.11 -5.51 -3.83
CA ASN A 316 25.31 -6.31 -5.04
C ASN A 316 26.26 -7.51 -4.89
N ARG A 317 26.64 -7.91 -3.66
CA ARG A 317 27.63 -8.97 -3.42
C ARG A 317 27.32 -9.82 -2.18
N PRO A 318 27.20 -11.16 -2.30
CA PRO A 318 27.26 -11.95 -3.53
C PRO A 318 25.98 -11.85 -4.39
N SER A 319 24.85 -11.50 -3.79
CA SER A 319 23.53 -11.25 -4.40
C SER A 319 22.75 -10.29 -3.49
N LEU A 320 21.62 -9.73 -3.95
CA LEU A 320 20.74 -8.90 -3.10
C LEU A 320 20.27 -9.68 -1.87
N GLU A 321 19.68 -10.86 -2.08
CA GLU A 321 19.24 -11.82 -1.06
C GLU A 321 20.26 -11.99 0.09
N ALA A 322 21.54 -12.22 -0.24
CA ALA A 322 22.59 -12.47 0.74
C ALA A 322 23.20 -11.18 1.34
N ALA A 323 23.11 -10.06 0.63
CA ALA A 323 23.70 -8.79 1.04
C ALA A 323 22.75 -7.90 1.86
N PHE A 324 21.45 -7.94 1.55
CA PHE A 324 20.38 -7.17 2.19
C PHE A 324 19.62 -8.05 3.20
N PRO A 325 19.91 -7.93 4.51
CA PRO A 325 19.39 -8.88 5.50
C PRO A 325 17.94 -8.63 5.91
N MET A 326 17.31 -7.53 5.47
CA MET A 326 16.02 -7.02 6.00
C MET A 326 14.77 -7.41 5.19
N SER A 327 14.87 -8.38 4.27
CA SER A 327 13.73 -8.83 3.45
C SER A 327 12.56 -9.39 4.29
N ASP A 328 12.87 -9.96 5.46
CA ASP A 328 11.86 -10.43 6.44
C ASP A 328 11.14 -9.24 7.09
N GLU A 329 11.89 -8.24 7.55
CA GLU A 329 11.33 -7.04 8.16
C GLU A 329 10.56 -6.14 7.15
N VAL A 330 10.97 -6.12 5.88
CA VAL A 330 10.20 -5.48 4.78
C VAL A 330 8.87 -6.19 4.56
N SER A 331 8.89 -7.52 4.57
CA SER A 331 7.67 -8.33 4.44
C SER A 331 6.74 -8.14 5.64
N ASP A 332 7.28 -8.09 6.86
CA ASP A 332 6.54 -7.77 8.09
C ASP A 332 5.93 -6.37 8.06
N PHE A 333 6.66 -5.38 7.54
CA PHE A 333 6.20 -4.00 7.39
C PHE A 333 4.97 -3.88 6.47
N PHE A 334 4.99 -4.53 5.30
CA PHE A 334 3.82 -4.58 4.41
C PHE A 334 2.66 -5.38 5.02
N ALA A 335 2.97 -6.54 5.62
CA ALA A 335 1.99 -7.41 6.26
C ALA A 335 1.26 -6.72 7.43
N ARG A 336 2.00 -5.95 8.24
CA ARG A 336 1.48 -5.14 9.34
C ARG A 336 0.52 -4.06 8.85
N ASP A 337 0.87 -3.32 7.81
CA ASP A 337 -0.04 -2.30 7.25
C ASP A 337 -1.33 -2.93 6.68
N ALA A 338 -1.22 -4.04 5.95
CA ALA A 338 -2.38 -4.75 5.43
C ALA A 338 -3.30 -5.26 6.55
N CYS A 339 -2.73 -5.81 7.63
CA CYS A 339 -3.46 -6.33 8.77
C CYS A 339 -4.12 -5.21 9.61
N GLU A 340 -3.32 -4.25 10.09
CA GLU A 340 -3.71 -3.32 11.16
C GLU A 340 -4.36 -2.05 10.59
N ASN A 341 -3.81 -1.49 9.50
CA ASN A 341 -4.28 -0.22 8.93
C ASN A 341 -5.38 -0.38 7.86
N VAL A 342 -5.53 -1.58 7.27
CA VAL A 342 -6.58 -1.85 6.27
C VAL A 342 -7.59 -2.88 6.76
N GLY A 343 -7.12 -4.01 7.30
CA GLY A 343 -7.97 -5.07 7.84
C GLY A 343 -8.61 -4.74 9.19
N GLY A 344 -8.03 -3.81 9.96
CA GLY A 344 -8.46 -3.50 11.34
C GLY A 344 -8.20 -4.64 12.33
N GLY A 345 -7.26 -5.54 12.02
CA GLY A 345 -6.82 -6.62 12.89
C GLY A 345 -5.61 -6.23 13.76
N SER A 346 -4.99 -7.23 14.37
CA SER A 346 -3.72 -7.08 15.09
C SER A 346 -2.67 -8.08 14.57
N TRP A 347 -1.48 -7.58 14.23
CA TRP A 347 -0.42 -8.35 13.55
C TRP A 347 0.62 -8.90 14.52
N SER A 348 0.75 -10.24 14.53
CA SER A 348 1.86 -10.93 15.19
C SER A 348 3.01 -11.16 14.21
N SER A 349 4.09 -10.38 14.35
CA SER A 349 5.33 -10.58 13.59
C SER A 349 6.06 -11.89 13.90
N GLU A 350 5.70 -12.60 14.97
CA GLU A 350 6.29 -13.89 15.36
C GLU A 350 5.56 -15.07 14.72
N GLU A 351 4.22 -15.04 14.77
CA GLU A 351 3.35 -16.07 14.17
C GLU A 351 3.07 -15.79 12.68
N ARG A 352 3.47 -14.61 12.19
CA ARG A 352 3.19 -14.06 10.85
C ARG A 352 1.71 -14.17 10.47
N TYR A 353 0.86 -13.72 11.39
CA TYR A 353 -0.59 -13.90 11.33
C TYR A 353 -1.36 -12.68 11.86
N CYS A 354 -2.49 -12.39 11.19
CA CYS A 354 -3.38 -11.30 11.53
C CYS A 354 -4.60 -11.79 12.33
N THR A 355 -4.82 -11.24 13.52
CA THR A 355 -5.97 -11.58 14.37
C THR A 355 -7.12 -10.61 14.15
N CYS A 356 -8.30 -11.12 13.78
CA CYS A 356 -9.48 -10.33 13.41
C CYS A 356 -10.56 -10.32 14.49
N ASP A 357 -10.86 -9.17 15.08
CA ASP A 357 -11.97 -9.03 16.01
C ASP A 357 -13.33 -9.05 15.29
N ASN A 358 -14.27 -9.82 15.83
CA ASN A 358 -15.68 -9.94 15.38
C ASN A 358 -15.95 -10.52 13.97
N ILE A 359 -14.94 -11.05 13.26
CA ILE A 359 -15.20 -11.88 12.07
C ILE A 359 -15.55 -13.30 12.52
N VAL A 360 -16.70 -13.81 12.08
CA VAL A 360 -17.12 -15.21 12.36
C VAL A 360 -16.33 -16.16 11.46
N VAL A 361 -15.27 -16.75 12.01
CA VAL A 361 -14.51 -17.92 11.53
C VAL A 361 -14.59 -18.14 10.00
N GLY A 362 -13.75 -17.41 9.27
CA GLY A 362 -13.73 -17.36 7.82
C GLY A 362 -12.42 -16.84 7.20
N ASP A 363 -11.36 -16.79 8.01
CA ASP A 363 -9.96 -16.97 7.60
C ASP A 363 -9.43 -16.10 6.43
N SER A 364 -9.66 -14.79 6.45
CA SER A 364 -8.83 -13.87 5.64
C SER A 364 -7.48 -13.61 6.33
N SER A 365 -6.37 -13.85 5.63
CA SER A 365 -5.00 -13.79 6.18
C SER A 365 -4.62 -12.45 6.81
N TYR A 366 -5.35 -11.39 6.44
CA TYR A 366 -5.10 -9.99 6.77
C TYR A 366 -6.35 -9.25 7.26
N CYS A 367 -7.42 -9.96 7.65
CA CYS A 367 -8.75 -9.39 7.95
C CYS A 367 -9.43 -8.63 6.78
N LEU A 368 -8.80 -8.59 5.60
CA LEU A 368 -9.29 -7.91 4.40
C LEU A 368 -10.57 -8.58 3.86
N ASN A 369 -11.48 -7.77 3.31
CA ASN A 369 -12.79 -8.21 2.82
C ASN A 369 -13.27 -7.35 1.64
N LEU A 370 -13.81 -8.02 0.62
CA LEU A 370 -14.36 -7.45 -0.62
C LEU A 370 -15.30 -6.24 -0.41
N ALA A 371 -16.18 -6.34 0.58
CA ALA A 371 -17.17 -5.29 0.87
C ALA A 371 -16.57 -4.01 1.48
N TRP A 372 -15.28 -4.00 1.81
CA TRP A 372 -14.50 -2.80 2.12
C TRP A 372 -13.70 -2.31 0.90
N THR A 373 -13.14 -3.20 0.09
CA THR A 373 -12.31 -2.82 -1.05
C THR A 373 -13.07 -2.10 -2.15
N GLU A 374 -14.37 -2.39 -2.33
CA GLU A 374 -15.29 -1.62 -3.19
C GLU A 374 -15.69 -0.26 -2.59
N ARG A 375 -15.49 -0.06 -1.29
CA ARG A 375 -15.98 1.10 -0.53
C ARG A 375 -14.92 2.14 -0.21
N TYR A 376 -13.66 1.89 -0.56
CA TYR A 376 -12.50 2.71 -0.24
C TYR A 376 -12.32 3.94 -1.18
N GLN A 377 -13.44 4.54 -1.63
CA GLN A 377 -13.44 5.88 -2.22
C GLN A 377 -13.45 6.92 -1.09
N GLU A 378 -12.23 7.40 -0.77
CA GLU A 378 -11.91 8.43 0.24
C GLU A 378 -12.32 8.14 1.70
N PRO A 379 -11.37 7.64 2.53
CA PRO A 379 -11.44 7.76 3.98
C PRO A 379 -11.16 9.20 4.43
N ASP A 380 -11.95 9.70 5.38
CA ASP A 380 -11.75 11.01 6.04
C ASP A 380 -10.55 10.94 7.00
N TRP A 381 -9.35 11.08 6.44
CA TRP A 381 -8.05 10.76 7.06
C TRP A 381 -7.69 11.62 8.28
N ALA A 382 -8.41 12.72 8.52
CA ALA A 382 -8.16 13.67 9.60
C ALA A 382 -8.28 13.08 11.03
N ASN A 383 -8.75 11.83 11.18
CA ASN A 383 -8.99 11.18 12.48
C ASN A 383 -8.09 9.95 12.78
N TYR A 384 -7.16 9.57 11.89
CA TYR A 384 -6.32 8.38 12.10
C TYR A 384 -5.03 8.70 12.88
N SER A 385 -5.12 8.68 14.21
CA SER A 385 -3.95 8.65 15.10
C SER A 385 -3.56 7.21 15.44
N ILE A 386 -2.31 6.82 15.16
CA ILE A 386 -1.76 5.54 15.61
C ILE A 386 -1.84 5.46 17.15
N ALA A 387 -2.43 4.39 17.68
CA ALA A 387 -2.51 4.18 19.12
C ALA A 387 -1.17 3.66 19.64
N ASP A 388 -0.53 4.41 20.54
CA ASP A 388 0.77 4.06 21.11
C ASP A 388 0.77 2.65 21.73
N GLY A 389 1.79 1.86 21.40
CA GLY A 389 2.14 0.59 22.06
C GLY A 389 2.71 0.79 23.47
N GLY A 390 2.05 1.62 24.29
CA GLY A 390 2.45 2.01 25.64
C GLY A 390 1.76 1.18 26.72
N THR A 391 2.53 0.71 27.70
CA THR A 391 2.05 -0.12 28.82
C THR A 391 0.82 0.47 29.52
N THR A 392 -0.23 -0.35 29.69
CA THR A 392 -1.50 0.04 30.32
C THR A 392 -1.34 0.51 31.76
N SER A 393 -1.22 1.82 31.99
CA SER A 393 -1.22 2.41 33.33
C SER A 393 -2.66 2.60 33.83
N SER A 394 -2.98 1.98 34.97
CA SER A 394 -4.35 1.73 35.43
C SER A 394 -5.02 2.93 36.13
N LEU A 395 -5.07 4.08 35.46
CA LEU A 395 -5.65 5.31 36.02
C LEU A 395 -7.03 5.70 35.44
N GLY A 396 -7.30 5.40 34.16
CA GLY A 396 -8.60 5.74 33.54
C GLY A 396 -9.80 4.99 34.13
N ALA A 397 -9.66 3.70 34.45
CA ALA A 397 -10.76 2.85 34.92
C ALA A 397 -11.30 3.24 36.32
N ILE A 398 -10.49 3.93 37.13
CA ILE A 398 -10.86 4.33 38.50
C ILE A 398 -11.82 5.54 38.44
N ALA A 399 -11.66 6.44 37.47
CA ALA A 399 -12.47 7.65 37.35
C ALA A 399 -13.96 7.35 37.04
N LEU A 400 -14.24 6.52 36.04
CA LEU A 400 -15.61 6.13 35.69
C LEU A 400 -16.33 5.42 36.84
N SER A 401 -15.61 4.54 37.54
CA SER A 401 -16.13 3.77 38.68
C SER A 401 -16.64 4.69 39.80
N PHE A 402 -15.92 5.76 40.11
CA PHE A 402 -16.33 6.74 41.13
C PHE A 402 -17.56 7.56 40.71
N VAL A 403 -17.64 8.01 39.45
CA VAL A 403 -18.77 8.81 38.95
C VAL A 403 -20.08 8.03 39.03
N ILE A 404 -20.06 6.74 38.65
CA ILE A 404 -21.24 5.86 38.70
C ILE A 404 -21.69 5.63 40.16
N ILE A 405 -20.76 5.37 41.08
CA ILE A 405 -21.08 5.14 42.51
C ILE A 405 -21.70 6.39 43.16
N VAL A 406 -21.20 7.59 42.85
CA VAL A 406 -21.76 8.86 43.34
C VAL A 406 -23.16 9.10 42.79
N ALA A 407 -23.41 8.81 41.50
CA ALA A 407 -24.73 8.94 40.90
C ALA A 407 -25.77 8.02 41.56
N PHE A 408 -25.43 6.74 41.79
CA PHE A 408 -26.34 5.80 42.45
C PHE A 408 -26.61 6.17 43.92
N LEU A 409 -25.62 6.68 44.66
CA LEU A 409 -25.83 7.19 46.02
C LEU A 409 -26.77 8.41 46.06
N GLY A 410 -26.64 9.34 45.10
CA GLY A 410 -27.55 10.50 45.00
C GLY A 410 -29.02 10.09 44.81
N ILE A 411 -29.27 9.15 43.90
CA ILE A 411 -30.62 8.61 43.65
C ILE A 411 -31.19 7.91 44.89
N PHE A 412 -30.36 7.13 45.61
CA PHE A 412 -30.80 6.41 46.81
C PHE A 412 -31.09 7.31 48.03
N VAL A 413 -30.49 8.50 48.10
CA VAL A 413 -30.81 9.52 49.12
C VAL A 413 -32.14 10.20 48.78
N MET A 414 -32.33 10.65 47.53
CA MET A 414 -33.59 11.25 47.06
C MET A 414 -34.80 10.32 47.31
N ALA A 415 -34.69 9.03 46.94
CA ALA A 415 -35.74 8.03 47.11
C ALA A 415 -36.02 7.60 48.58
N ARG A 416 -35.37 8.24 49.56
CA ARG A 416 -35.53 7.97 50.99
C ARG A 416 -36.22 9.09 51.77
N GLU A 417 -36.29 10.31 51.24
CA GLU A 417 -36.96 11.45 51.89
C GLU A 417 -38.47 11.51 51.61
N GLU A 418 -38.91 11.25 50.37
CA GLU A 418 -40.34 11.31 50.00
C GLU A 418 -41.23 10.36 50.83
N ARG A 419 -40.65 9.28 51.38
CA ARG A 419 -41.36 8.31 52.24
C ARG A 419 -41.80 8.84 53.61
N LYS A 420 -41.56 10.12 53.94
CA LYS A 420 -42.01 10.73 55.20
C LYS A 420 -43.31 11.55 55.12
N TYR A 421 -43.81 11.93 53.94
CA TYR A 421 -45.01 12.76 53.83
C TYR A 421 -45.98 12.33 52.71
N ARG A 422 -46.90 11.42 53.06
CA ARG A 422 -48.34 11.39 52.63
C ARG A 422 -49.06 10.14 53.18
N HIS A 423 -49.51 10.23 54.42
CA HIS A 423 -50.77 9.56 54.77
C HIS A 423 -51.91 10.48 54.33
N PHE A 424 -52.81 10.02 53.44
CA PHE A 424 -54.28 10.06 53.61
C PHE A 424 -55.02 9.55 52.35
N LYS A 425 -56.12 8.80 52.59
CA LYS A 425 -57.22 8.42 51.67
C LYS A 425 -56.88 7.67 50.36
N ALA A 426 -57.24 6.38 50.37
CA ALA A 426 -57.53 5.56 49.20
C ALA A 426 -58.94 5.85 48.62
N VAL A 427 -59.28 5.23 47.46
CA VAL A 427 -60.40 4.27 47.27
C VAL A 427 -60.69 4.04 45.76
N SER A 428 -60.91 2.77 45.36
CA SER A 428 -61.58 2.30 44.10
C SER A 428 -60.93 2.63 42.73
N THR A 429 -61.07 1.83 41.65
CA THR A 429 -61.52 0.41 41.48
C THR A 429 -60.90 -0.18 40.20
N PHE A 430 -60.93 -1.52 40.09
CA PHE A 430 -60.77 -2.25 38.83
C PHE A 430 -62.07 -2.20 38.02
N GLU A 431 -61.99 -2.21 36.68
CA GLU A 431 -62.72 -3.19 35.84
C GLU A 431 -62.21 -3.19 34.38
N LEU A 432 -62.64 -4.18 33.59
CA LEU A 432 -62.26 -4.49 32.21
C LEU A 432 -63.54 -4.67 31.36
N SER A 433 -63.38 -4.97 30.05
CA SER A 433 -64.45 -5.11 29.02
C SER A 433 -64.98 -3.75 28.50
N ASP A 434 -65.38 -3.58 27.22
CA ASP A 434 -65.27 -4.48 26.07
C ASP A 434 -65.44 -3.72 24.72
N PHE A 435 -65.46 -4.47 23.61
CA PHE A 435 -65.94 -4.13 22.25
C PHE A 435 -65.02 -3.40 21.24
N SER A 436 -65.25 -3.76 19.98
CA SER A 436 -64.61 -3.33 18.72
C SER A 436 -65.69 -3.19 17.62
N VAL A 437 -65.31 -2.98 16.34
CA VAL A 437 -66.19 -2.87 15.13
C VAL A 437 -66.90 -1.50 15.02
N ASP A 438 -66.91 -0.75 13.91
CA ASP A 438 -66.15 -0.78 12.63
C ASP A 438 -66.09 0.64 12.02
N PRO A 439 -65.32 0.92 10.95
CA PRO A 439 -65.18 2.26 10.35
C PRO A 439 -66.13 2.53 9.16
N LYS A 440 -66.45 3.81 8.86
CA LYS A 440 -66.56 4.39 7.49
C LYS A 440 -67.11 5.85 7.39
N LEU A 441 -66.74 6.53 6.29
CA LEU A 441 -67.34 7.74 5.65
C LEU A 441 -67.16 9.09 6.42
N ASP A 442 -67.04 10.30 5.81
CA ASP A 442 -66.75 10.74 4.41
C ASP A 442 -66.29 12.23 4.38
N ASP A 443 -65.56 12.61 3.31
CA ASP A 443 -65.42 13.89 2.53
C ASP A 443 -65.45 15.36 3.08
N GLU A 444 -64.89 16.27 2.23
CA GLU A 444 -64.89 17.77 2.20
C GLU A 444 -64.10 18.54 3.30
N ASP A 445 -63.46 19.72 3.11
CA ASP A 445 -62.95 20.57 1.99
C ASP A 445 -62.04 21.69 2.62
N ASP A 446 -61.21 22.56 1.99
CA ASP A 446 -60.43 22.67 0.72
C ASP A 446 -59.42 23.87 0.92
N ILE A 447 -58.89 24.45 -0.16
CA ILE A 447 -58.28 25.78 -0.36
C ILE A 447 -56.88 26.02 0.24
N PHE A 448 -55.82 25.85 -0.57
CA PHE A 448 -55.20 26.96 -1.31
C PHE A 448 -53.96 26.58 -2.17
N ARG A 449 -53.87 27.12 -3.38
CA ARG A 449 -52.64 27.32 -4.18
C ARG A 449 -52.70 28.69 -4.88
N PRO A 450 -51.56 29.38 -5.09
CA PRO A 450 -50.98 29.47 -6.44
C PRO A 450 -49.46 29.19 -6.43
N ARG A 451 -48.86 28.38 -7.33
CA ARG A 451 -48.66 28.46 -8.80
C ARG A 451 -47.36 29.18 -9.24
N LEU A 452 -46.57 28.47 -10.06
CA LEU A 452 -45.36 28.90 -10.78
C LEU A 452 -45.71 29.67 -12.08
N PRO A 453 -44.71 30.32 -12.71
CA PRO A 453 -44.26 29.91 -14.05
C PRO A 453 -42.72 29.71 -14.10
N ILE A 454 -42.13 28.67 -14.72
CA ILE A 454 -42.14 28.20 -16.12
C ILE A 454 -41.19 28.97 -17.05
N VAL A 455 -39.98 28.41 -17.19
CA VAL A 455 -39.13 28.20 -18.40
C VAL A 455 -39.17 29.18 -19.58
N THR A 456 -37.99 29.72 -19.95
CA THR A 456 -37.55 29.90 -21.36
C THR A 456 -36.03 29.75 -21.52
N ARG A 457 -35.58 29.25 -22.68
CA ARG A 457 -34.24 29.45 -23.31
C ARG A 457 -34.49 30.09 -24.69
N PRO A 458 -33.58 30.92 -25.26
CA PRO A 458 -32.70 30.37 -26.31
C PRO A 458 -31.31 31.06 -26.54
N THR A 459 -30.39 30.28 -27.14
CA THR A 459 -29.33 30.62 -28.13
C THR A 459 -28.37 31.83 -28.02
N LEU A 460 -27.06 31.48 -28.07
CA LEU A 460 -25.93 32.08 -28.82
C LEU A 460 -25.60 33.59 -28.79
N SER A 461 -24.30 33.88 -28.54
CA SER A 461 -23.49 34.76 -29.41
C SER A 461 -22.01 34.33 -29.39
N LYS A 462 -21.24 34.77 -30.39
CA LYS A 462 -19.77 34.69 -30.51
C LYS A 462 -19.14 36.09 -30.33
N HIS A 463 -17.80 36.13 -30.39
CA HIS A 463 -16.92 37.32 -30.40
C HIS A 463 -16.68 37.97 -29.03
N ILE A 464 -15.50 38.57 -28.79
CA ILE A 464 -14.33 38.75 -29.69
C ILE A 464 -13.24 37.73 -29.34
#